data_AF-A0A7S0TMF6-F1
#
_entry.id   AF-A0A7S0TMF6-F1
#
_cell.length_a   1.000
_cell.length_b   1.000
_cell.length_c   1.000
_cell.angle_alpha   90.00
_cell.angle_beta   90.00
_cell.angle_gamma   90.00
#
_symmetry.space_group_name_H-M   'P 1'
#
loop_
_entity.id
_entity.type
_entity.pdbx_description
1 polymer ?
#
loop_
_entity_poly.entity_id
_entity_poly.type
_entity_poly.pdbx_seq_one_letter_code
_entity_poly.pdbx_strand_id
1 'polypeptide(L)'
;MVIRGLFDPPAPREYTQPVTLFGELKHLKKNPQTKENLELQDEALALLTRVAKQVEPIMKPRGWNVPVLKEILPASAGLGGFNKNKGREIALRLRPHNTTSTLLHFEQVLAVMCHELAHNVH
;
A
#
# COMPACT_ATOMS: atom_id res chain seq x y z
N MET A 1 -42.95 -2.73 -4.71
CA MET A 1 -42.12 -1.65 -4.13
C MET A 1 -40.67 -1.94 -4.50
N VAL A 2 -40.15 -1.27 -5.53
CA VAL A 2 -38.79 -1.52 -6.05
C VAL A 2 -37.88 -0.47 -5.44
N ILE A 3 -36.89 -0.89 -4.65
CA ILE A 3 -35.93 -0.01 -3.99
C ILE A 3 -34.95 0.49 -5.08
N ARG A 4 -35.35 1.52 -5.83
CA ARG A 4 -34.43 2.28 -6.69
C ARG A 4 -33.65 3.24 -5.79
N GLY A 5 -32.31 3.22 -5.87
CA GLY A 5 -31.48 4.29 -5.29
C GLY A 5 -30.31 3.89 -4.38
N LEU A 6 -30.08 2.60 -4.07
CA LEU A 6 -28.93 2.20 -3.23
C LEU A 6 -27.72 1.63 -3.99
N PHE A 7 -27.83 1.47 -5.32
CA PHE A 7 -26.78 0.94 -6.19
C PHE A 7 -26.71 1.68 -7.53
N ASP A 8 -27.19 2.92 -7.60
CA ASP A 8 -26.89 3.77 -8.75
C ASP A 8 -25.39 4.08 -8.68
N PRO A 9 -24.57 3.70 -9.70
CA PRO A 9 -23.17 4.07 -9.71
C PRO A 9 -23.09 5.59 -9.65
N PRO A 10 -22.22 6.17 -8.81
CA PRO A 10 -22.05 7.62 -8.78
C PRO A 10 -21.76 8.09 -10.21
N ALA A 11 -22.35 9.22 -10.59
CA ALA A 11 -22.16 9.82 -11.90
C ALA A 11 -20.67 9.78 -12.29
N PRO A 12 -20.34 9.41 -13.55
CA PRO A 12 -18.95 9.32 -13.96
C PRO A 12 -18.28 10.67 -13.68
N ARG A 13 -17.33 10.69 -12.74
CA ARG A 13 -16.51 11.88 -12.50
C ARG A 13 -15.72 12.11 -13.78
N GLU A 14 -15.82 13.30 -14.37
CA GLU A 14 -14.98 13.67 -15.51
C GLU A 14 -13.51 13.62 -15.08
N TYR A 15 -12.79 12.56 -15.47
CA TYR A 15 -11.37 12.36 -15.14
C TYR A 15 -10.51 13.19 -16.09
N THR A 16 -10.41 14.50 -15.84
CA THR A 16 -9.62 15.44 -16.68
C THR A 16 -8.16 15.59 -16.26
N GLN A 17 -7.68 14.77 -15.31
CA GLN A 17 -6.27 14.72 -14.90
C GLN A 17 -5.84 13.26 -14.73
N PRO A 18 -4.59 12.88 -15.04
CA PRO A 18 -4.07 11.57 -14.67
C PRO A 18 -4.12 11.47 -13.14
N VAL A 19 -5.11 10.76 -12.61
CA VAL A 19 -5.18 10.46 -11.18
C VAL A 19 -3.99 9.56 -10.85
N THR A 20 -2.95 10.17 -10.28
CA THR A 20 -1.87 9.43 -9.64
C THR A 20 -2.48 8.69 -8.44
N LEU A 21 -2.74 7.39 -8.60
CA LEU A 21 -3.32 6.54 -7.56
C LEU A 21 -2.40 6.42 -6.34
N PHE A 22 -1.11 6.63 -6.58
CA PHE A 22 -0.05 6.72 -5.59
C PHE A 22 0.71 8.02 -5.78
N GLY A 23 0.93 8.76 -4.68
CA GLY A 23 1.74 9.97 -4.70
C GLY A 23 3.23 9.65 -4.56
N GLU A 24 3.64 9.24 -3.36
CA GLU A 24 5.02 8.96 -3.00
C GLU A 24 5.19 7.49 -2.56
N LEU A 25 6.18 6.82 -3.15
CA LEU A 25 6.66 5.50 -2.72
C LEU A 25 7.92 5.69 -1.87
N LYS A 26 7.88 5.24 -0.61
CA LYS A 26 9.02 5.37 0.33
C LYS A 26 9.46 4.00 0.81
N HIS A 27 10.73 3.65 0.60
CA HIS A 27 11.33 2.47 1.22
C HIS A 27 12.21 2.88 2.41
N LEU A 28 12.56 1.93 3.28
CA LEU A 28 13.50 2.18 4.36
C LEU A 28 14.89 2.42 3.78
N LYS A 29 15.52 3.50 4.23
CA LYS A 29 16.91 3.83 3.88
C LYS A 29 17.82 3.43 5.03
N LYS A 30 19.08 3.08 4.72
CA LYS A 30 20.12 2.91 5.74
C LYS A 30 20.15 4.15 6.64
N ASN A 31 19.84 3.96 7.91
CA ASN A 31 19.97 5.00 8.91
C ASN A 31 21.28 4.75 9.68
N PRO A 32 22.21 5.74 9.72
CA PRO A 32 23.47 5.64 10.47
C PRO A 32 23.30 5.35 11.96
N GLN A 33 22.15 5.70 12.55
CA GLN A 33 21.86 5.50 13.98
C GLN A 33 21.26 4.12 14.32
N THR A 34 20.73 3.36 13.35
CA THR A 34 20.20 2.00 13.57
C THR A 34 21.17 0.97 13.02
N LYS A 35 21.56 -0.02 13.83
CA LYS A 35 22.53 -1.09 13.48
C LYS A 35 22.10 -2.05 12.37
N GLU A 36 20.93 -1.85 11.75
CA GLU A 36 20.39 -2.77 10.76
C GLU A 36 20.90 -2.43 9.36
N ASN A 37 21.71 -3.32 8.79
CA ASN A 37 22.12 -3.24 7.39
C ASN A 37 20.89 -3.56 6.52
N LEU A 38 20.24 -2.52 6.00
CA LEU A 38 19.14 -2.66 5.04
C LEU A 38 19.73 -2.91 3.65
N GLU A 39 19.78 -4.19 3.30
CA GLU A 39 20.17 -4.67 1.97
C GLU A 39 18.96 -4.61 1.01
N LEU A 40 19.18 -4.71 -0.30
CA LEU A 40 18.09 -4.80 -1.28
C LEU A 40 17.11 -3.61 -1.30
N GLN A 41 17.61 -2.38 -1.12
CA GLN A 41 16.77 -1.17 -1.13
C GLN A 41 16.08 -0.94 -2.48
N ASP A 42 16.80 -1.16 -3.58
CA ASP A 42 16.25 -1.02 -4.93
C ASP A 42 15.16 -2.08 -5.22
N GLU A 43 15.36 -3.31 -4.74
CA GLU A 43 14.37 -4.38 -4.86
C GLU A 43 13.13 -4.12 -3.99
N ALA A 44 13.29 -3.53 -2.81
CA ALA A 44 12.17 -3.12 -1.97
C ALA A 44 11.31 -2.06 -2.66
N LEU A 45 11.94 -1.08 -3.31
CA LEU A 45 11.22 -0.07 -4.10
C LEU A 45 10.55 -0.69 -5.33
N ALA A 46 11.22 -1.61 -6.02
CA ALA A 46 10.66 -2.34 -7.15
C ALA A 46 9.45 -3.19 -6.73
N LEU A 47 9.52 -3.82 -5.55
CA LEU A 47 8.44 -4.61 -4.95
C LEU A 47 7.22 -3.72 -4.63
N LEU A 48 7.42 -2.59 -3.97
CA LEU A 48 6.36 -1.61 -3.71
C LEU A 48 5.73 -1.10 -5.01
N THR A 49 6.55 -0.78 -6.01
CA THR A 49 6.07 -0.33 -7.32
C THR A 49 5.22 -1.39 -8.00
N ARG A 50 5.65 -2.66 -7.94
CA ARG A 50 4.90 -3.78 -8.51
C ARG A 50 3.56 -3.99 -7.80
N VAL A 51 3.55 -3.92 -6.46
CA VAL A 51 2.32 -4.03 -5.66
C VAL A 51 1.35 -2.89 -5.98
N ALA A 52 1.85 -1.66 -6.04
CA ALA A 52 1.07 -0.48 -6.41
C ALA A 52 0.38 -0.65 -7.78
N LYS A 53 1.13 -1.11 -8.79
CA LYS A 53 0.58 -1.39 -10.14
C LYS A 53 -0.49 -2.49 -10.12
N GLN A 54 -0.30 -3.53 -9.31
CA GLN A 54 -1.23 -4.66 -9.26
C GLN A 54 -2.59 -4.29 -8.67
N VAL A 55 -2.64 -3.33 -7.74
CA VAL A 55 -3.89 -2.91 -7.07
C VAL A 55 -4.62 -1.78 -7.81
N GLU A 56 -4.06 -1.21 -8.88
CA GLU A 56 -4.74 -0.17 -9.64
C GLU A 56 -6.15 -0.55 -10.13
N PRO A 57 -6.40 -1.78 -10.64
CA PRO A 57 -7.72 -2.16 -11.13
C PRO A 57 -8.80 -2.15 -10.05
N ILE A 58 -8.43 -2.36 -8.77
CA ILE A 58 -9.39 -2.29 -7.65
C ILE A 58 -9.56 -0.86 -7.13
N MET A 59 -8.54 -0.01 -7.24
CA MET A 59 -8.57 1.38 -6.76
C MET A 59 -9.34 2.31 -7.70
N LYS A 60 -9.11 2.22 -9.01
CA LYS A 60 -9.73 3.09 -10.04
C LYS A 60 -11.26 3.18 -9.92
N PRO A 61 -12.02 2.08 -9.96
CA PRO A 61 -13.49 2.15 -9.89
C PRO A 61 -14.01 2.63 -8.53
N ARG A 62 -13.19 2.55 -7.48
CA ARG A 62 -13.55 2.98 -6.12
C ARG A 62 -13.13 4.43 -5.82
N GLY A 63 -12.43 5.08 -6.74
CA GLY A 63 -11.88 6.42 -6.54
C GLY A 63 -10.87 6.49 -5.39
N TRP A 64 -10.23 5.37 -5.03
CA TRP A 64 -9.23 5.35 -3.97
C TRP A 64 -7.92 5.96 -4.44
N ASN A 65 -7.32 6.80 -3.60
CA ASN A 65 -6.00 7.39 -3.78
C ASN A 65 -5.20 7.18 -2.50
N VAL A 66 -3.95 6.75 -2.64
CA VAL A 66 -2.99 6.60 -1.55
C VAL A 66 -1.83 7.56 -1.75
N PRO A 67 -1.86 8.77 -1.14
CA PRO A 67 -0.80 9.76 -1.32
C PRO A 67 0.58 9.26 -0.90
N VAL A 68 0.66 8.41 0.13
CA VAL A 68 1.92 7.86 0.63
C VAL A 68 1.79 6.36 0.82
N LEU A 69 2.60 5.59 0.09
CA LEU A 69 2.80 4.17 0.32
C LEU A 69 4.24 3.94 0.75
N LYS A 70 4.44 3.37 1.95
CA LYS A 70 5.77 3.24 2.54
C LYS A 70 6.09 1.86 3.10
N GLU A 71 7.38 1.53 3.15
CA GLU A 71 7.89 0.40 3.90
C GLU A 71 7.95 0.70 5.41
N ILE A 72 7.64 -0.30 6.23
CA ILE A 72 7.88 -0.28 7.67
C ILE A 72 8.58 -1.56 8.13
N LEU A 73 9.34 -1.45 9.22
CA LEU A 73 9.94 -2.57 9.92
C LEU A 73 9.69 -2.41 11.43
N PRO A 74 8.48 -2.77 11.89
CA PRO A 74 8.16 -2.70 13.31
C PRO A 74 8.86 -3.81 14.08
N ALA A 75 9.18 -3.55 15.35
CA ALA A 75 9.74 -4.54 16.27
C ALA A 75 8.75 -5.70 16.56
N SER A 76 7.45 -5.45 16.42
CA SER A 76 6.42 -6.49 16.58
C SER A 76 6.35 -7.40 15.36
N ALA A 77 6.31 -8.71 15.60
CA ALA A 77 6.20 -9.72 14.54
C ALA A 77 4.82 -9.71 13.85
N GLY A 78 3.76 -9.39 14.59
CA GLY A 78 2.38 -9.44 14.09
C GLY A 78 1.94 -8.27 13.21
N LEU A 79 2.72 -7.19 13.11
CA LEU A 79 2.35 -6.03 12.31
C LEU A 79 2.86 -6.19 10.88
N GLY A 80 1.96 -6.58 9.96
CA GLY A 80 2.25 -6.72 8.53
C GLY A 80 2.07 -5.43 7.73
N GLY A 81 1.21 -4.53 8.19
CA GLY A 81 0.93 -3.25 7.56
C GLY A 81 0.00 -2.41 8.42
N PHE A 82 -0.26 -1.18 8.00
CA PHE A 82 -1.34 -0.37 8.54
C PHE A 82 -1.83 0.66 7.53
N ASN A 83 -3.09 1.01 7.67
CA ASN A 83 -3.74 2.11 6.97
C ASN A 83 -4.02 3.26 7.94
N LYS A 84 -3.52 4.45 7.62
CA LYS A 84 -3.74 5.67 8.39
C LYS A 84 -4.72 6.57 7.66
N ASN A 85 -5.78 6.98 8.36
CA ASN A 85 -6.81 7.90 7.88
C ASN A 85 -7.43 7.47 6.54
N LYS A 86 -7.88 6.21 6.42
CA LYS A 86 -8.63 5.70 5.26
C LYS A 86 -7.93 5.93 3.91
N GLY A 87 -6.64 5.63 3.86
CA GLY A 87 -5.83 5.63 2.65
C GLY A 87 -4.91 6.83 2.52
N ARG A 88 -4.91 7.79 3.46
CA ARG A 88 -3.97 8.93 3.42
C ARG A 88 -2.51 8.46 3.43
N GLU A 89 -2.23 7.41 4.20
CA GLU A 89 -0.92 6.79 4.26
C GLU A 89 -1.10 5.29 4.51
N ILE A 90 -0.51 4.47 3.65
CA ILE A 90 -0.46 3.02 3.85
C ILE A 90 0.99 2.62 4.05
N ALA A 91 1.21 1.79 5.05
CA ALA A 91 2.52 1.25 5.36
C ALA A 91 2.48 -0.28 5.23
N LEU A 92 3.47 -0.84 4.54
CA LEU A 92 3.60 -2.28 4.34
C LEU A 92 4.94 -2.78 4.88
N ARG A 93 4.91 -3.94 5.52
CA ARG A 93 6.11 -4.69 5.87
C ARG A 93 6.60 -5.40 4.61
N LEU A 94 7.84 -5.15 4.23
CA LEU A 94 8.48 -5.82 3.09
C LEU A 94 9.50 -6.87 3.51
N ARG A 95 9.89 -6.89 4.79
CA ARG A 95 10.96 -7.75 5.32
C ARG A 95 10.45 -8.60 6.46
N PRO A 96 10.93 -9.84 6.62
CA PRO A 96 10.67 -10.64 7.81
C PRO A 96 11.07 -9.92 9.11
N HIS A 97 10.54 -10.37 10.25
CA HIS A 97 10.90 -9.78 11.55
C HIS A 97 12.25 -10.22 12.10
N ASN A 98 12.75 -11.36 11.60
CA ASN A 98 13.98 -11.99 12.06
C ASN A 98 15.18 -11.64 11.20
N THR A 99 14.97 -11.10 9.98
CA THR A 99 16.04 -10.74 9.06
C THR A 99 15.69 -9.53 8.22
N THR A 100 16.67 -8.66 8.02
CA THR A 100 16.59 -7.50 7.14
C THR A 100 17.29 -7.71 5.80
N SER A 101 17.96 -8.84 5.61
CA SER A 101 18.70 -9.17 4.38
C SER A 101 17.83 -9.78 3.27
N THR A 102 16.58 -10.14 3.56
CA THR A 102 15.65 -10.71 2.58
C THR A 102 14.33 -9.97 2.55
N LEU A 103 13.64 -10.07 1.42
CA LEU A 103 12.30 -9.52 1.23
C LEU A 103 11.24 -10.63 1.31
N LEU A 104 10.03 -10.24 1.69
CA LEU A 104 8.84 -11.09 1.63
C LEU A 104 8.44 -11.33 0.18
N HIS A 105 7.72 -12.44 -0.03
CA HIS A 105 7.19 -12.75 -1.35
C HIS A 105 6.14 -11.72 -1.77
N PHE A 106 6.05 -11.47 -3.08
CA PHE A 106 5.14 -10.49 -3.66
C PHE A 106 3.69 -10.72 -3.23
N GLU A 107 3.25 -11.97 -3.21
CA GLU A 107 1.90 -12.39 -2.87
C GLU A 107 1.56 -12.07 -1.41
N GLN A 108 2.54 -12.20 -0.51
CA GLN A 108 2.37 -11.87 0.92
C GLN A 108 2.17 -10.36 1.09
N VAL A 109 3.01 -9.56 0.44
CA VAL A 109 2.89 -8.09 0.50
C VAL A 109 1.61 -7.62 -0.17
N LEU A 110 1.23 -8.21 -1.31
CA LEU A 110 -0.01 -7.90 -2.01
C LEU A 110 -1.24 -8.22 -1.16
N ALA A 111 -1.26 -9.35 -0.46
CA ALA A 111 -2.35 -9.70 0.44
C ALA A 111 -2.54 -8.66 1.56
N VAL A 112 -1.44 -8.21 2.16
CA VAL A 112 -1.49 -7.13 3.16
C VAL A 112 -1.97 -5.83 2.52
N MET A 113 -1.49 -5.47 1.33
CA MET A 113 -1.96 -4.26 0.63
C MET A 113 -3.47 -4.27 0.38
N CYS A 114 -4.03 -5.40 -0.06
CA CYS A 114 -5.47 -5.55 -0.24
C CYS A 114 -6.23 -5.43 1.08
N HIS A 115 -5.70 -6.01 2.17
CA HIS A 115 -6.26 -5.85 3.51
C HIS A 115 -6.28 -4.38 3.94
N GLU A 116 -5.16 -3.66 3.79
CA GLU A 116 -5.08 -2.25 4.16
C GLU A 116 -6.01 -1.38 3.33
N LEU A 117 -6.14 -1.64 2.02
CA LEU A 117 -7.11 -0.94 1.18
C LEU A 117 -8.56 -1.16 1.62
N ALA A 118 -8.90 -2.32 2.18
CA ALA A 118 -10.24 -2.59 2.70
C ALA A 118 -10.58 -1.69 3.91
N HIS A 119 -9.59 -1.26 4.69
CA HIS A 119 -9.78 -0.27 5.77
C HIS A 119 -10.12 1.14 5.26
N ASN A 120 -10.14 1.40 3.94
CA ASN A 120 -10.66 2.67 3.41
C ASN A 120 -12.17 2.81 3.63
N VAL A 121 -12.90 1.69 3.72
CA VAL A 121 -14.36 1.68 3.80
C VAL A 121 -14.91 1.32 5.17
N HIS A 122 -14.13 0.61 5.99
CA HIS A 122 -14.50 0.20 7.35
C HIS A 122 -13.80 1.08 8.39
#